data_AF-A0A1A9HKS3-F1
#
_entry.id   AF-A0A1A9HKS3-F1
#
_cell.length_a   1.000
_cell.length_b   1.000
_cell.length_c   1.000
_cell.angle_alpha   90.00
_cell.angle_beta   90.00
_cell.angle_gamma   90.00
#
_symmetry.space_group_name_H-M   'P 1'
#
loop_
_entity.id
_entity.type
_entity.pdbx_description
1 polymer ?
#
loop_
_entity_poly.entity_id
_entity_poly.type
_entity_poly.pdbx_seq_one_letter_code
_entity_poly.pdbx_strand_id
1 'polypeptide(L)'
;MSFERITQRLVAIESRTRNERSVMSLQVNYIRPVSRTDRLVAIMVMPVPTAEGMSELTAVVELLRYPAVLFGVARPEGTVDARCQYTSWDRVDNALSLLERRNVSVTYVRHLLHLAAHFAQRHGLRREGTVTLTLFEHEGITSIRYEVPVGVSRDAALEWTSEFWGELAYVDLLQPNFLLSFVAEASA
;
A
#
# COMPACT_ATOMS: atom_id res chain seq x y z
N MET A 1 29.07 -39.07 33.43
CA MET A 1 29.95 -39.32 32.26
C MET A 1 29.56 -38.34 31.16
N SER A 2 29.76 -37.05 31.41
CA SER A 2 30.85 -36.17 30.96
C SER A 2 30.96 -35.97 29.43
N PHE A 3 30.60 -34.75 29.03
CA PHE A 3 30.57 -34.13 27.69
C PHE A 3 31.95 -33.97 27.02
N GLU A 4 33.02 -34.44 27.66
CA GLU A 4 34.41 -34.17 27.27
C GLU A 4 34.96 -35.09 26.16
N ARG A 5 34.21 -36.09 25.71
CA ARG A 5 34.67 -37.01 24.63
C ARG A 5 34.23 -36.62 23.22
N ILE A 6 33.36 -35.62 23.07
CA ILE A 6 32.88 -35.19 21.73
C ILE A 6 33.71 -34.01 21.19
N THR A 7 34.27 -33.16 22.06
CA THR A 7 35.06 -31.99 21.66
C THR A 7 36.47 -32.31 21.17
N GLN A 8 37.05 -33.47 21.51
CA GLN A 8 38.41 -33.84 21.08
C GLN A 8 38.49 -34.42 19.67
N ARG A 9 37.37 -34.72 18.99
CA ARG A 9 37.36 -35.21 17.60
C ARG A 9 37.15 -34.12 16.54
N LEU A 10 36.75 -32.91 16.93
CA LEU A 10 36.49 -31.81 15.99
C LEU A 10 37.71 -30.92 15.74
N VAL A 11 38.65 -30.81 16.69
CA VAL A 11 39.85 -29.97 16.53
C VAL A 11 40.94 -30.62 15.67
N ALA A 12 40.89 -31.94 15.47
CA ALA A 12 41.88 -32.67 14.66
C ALA A 12 41.59 -32.67 13.14
N ILE A 13 40.41 -32.21 12.70
CA ILE A 13 40.06 -32.11 11.27
C ILE A 13 40.38 -30.71 10.71
N GLU A 14 40.43 -29.68 11.56
CA GLU A 14 40.71 -28.30 11.14
C GLU A 14 42.20 -27.99 10.87
N SER A 15 43.10 -28.92 11.15
CA SER A 15 44.55 -28.66 11.07
C SER A 15 45.25 -29.23 9.84
N ARG A 16 44.55 -29.88 8.89
CA ARG A 16 45.23 -30.67 7.83
C ARG A 16 44.77 -30.54 6.39
N THR A 17 43.99 -29.52 6.04
CA THR A 17 43.74 -29.17 4.62
C THR A 17 43.75 -27.66 4.42
N ARG A 18 44.75 -27.00 5.00
CA ARG A 18 45.28 -25.75 4.48
C ARG A 18 46.34 -26.08 3.43
N ASN A 19 45.91 -26.45 2.23
CA ASN A 19 46.67 -26.17 1.02
C ASN A 19 45.81 -26.38 -0.23
N GLU A 20 45.70 -25.29 -1.00
CA GLU A 20 45.55 -25.30 -2.45
C GLU A 20 44.28 -25.94 -3.03
N ARG A 21 43.24 -25.10 -3.20
CA ARG A 21 42.61 -24.94 -4.52
C ARG A 21 41.86 -23.63 -4.62
N SER A 22 42.27 -22.90 -5.64
CA SER A 22 41.78 -21.60 -6.08
C SER A 22 40.36 -21.68 -6.65
N VAL A 23 39.62 -20.60 -6.47
CA VAL A 23 38.45 -20.14 -7.25
C VAL A 23 37.20 -21.04 -7.25
N MET A 24 36.27 -20.72 -6.35
CA MET A 24 34.94 -20.19 -6.69
C MET A 24 34.19 -20.00 -5.37
N SER A 25 34.35 -18.83 -4.76
CA SER A 25 33.38 -18.35 -3.78
C SER A 25 32.07 -18.08 -4.53
N LEU A 26 31.21 -19.10 -4.63
CA LEU A 26 29.79 -18.88 -4.82
C LEU A 26 29.33 -18.07 -3.61
N GLN A 27 29.36 -16.74 -3.75
CA GLN A 27 28.51 -15.87 -2.95
C GLN A 27 27.09 -16.35 -3.24
N VAL A 28 26.60 -17.23 -2.37
CA VAL A 28 25.17 -17.47 -2.25
C VAL A 28 24.64 -16.15 -1.73
N ASN A 29 24.28 -15.26 -2.67
CA ASN A 29 23.38 -14.17 -2.38
C ASN A 29 22.16 -14.85 -1.77
N TYR A 30 22.05 -14.78 -0.45
CA TYR A 30 20.79 -15.00 0.24
C TYR A 30 19.86 -13.93 -0.31
N ILE A 31 19.20 -14.24 -1.42
CA ILE A 31 18.02 -13.54 -1.85
C ILE A 31 17.03 -13.85 -0.74
N ARG A 32 16.98 -12.98 0.27
CA ARG A 32 15.88 -13.02 1.24
C ARG A 32 14.61 -13.02 0.39
N PRO A 33 13.68 -13.95 0.62
CA PRO A 33 12.34 -13.79 0.08
C PRO A 33 11.87 -12.41 0.51
N VAL A 34 11.64 -11.51 -0.46
CA VAL A 34 11.17 -10.15 -0.18
C VAL A 34 9.90 -10.31 0.63
N SER A 35 9.95 -9.93 1.91
CA SER A 35 8.80 -10.10 2.79
C SER A 35 7.66 -9.18 2.33
N ARG A 36 6.43 -9.48 2.75
CA ARG A 36 5.24 -8.67 2.47
C ARG A 36 5.49 -7.19 2.82
N THR A 37 6.16 -6.97 3.94
CA THR A 37 6.61 -5.66 4.45
C THR A 37 7.61 -4.98 3.53
N ASP A 38 8.63 -5.69 3.05
CA ASP A 38 9.66 -5.12 2.18
C ASP A 38 9.07 -4.62 0.85
N ARG A 39 7.99 -5.24 0.37
CA ARG A 39 7.27 -4.77 -0.83
C ARG A 39 6.45 -3.50 -0.58
N LEU A 40 5.74 -3.40 0.54
CA LEU A 40 5.00 -2.19 0.90
C LEU A 40 5.96 -1.02 1.09
N VAL A 41 7.06 -1.25 1.82
CA VAL A 41 8.13 -0.27 2.01
C VAL A 41 8.74 0.11 0.66
N ALA A 42 9.01 -0.84 -0.24
CA ALA A 42 9.53 -0.52 -1.57
C ALA A 42 8.58 0.37 -2.39
N ILE A 43 7.26 0.15 -2.34
CA ILE A 43 6.27 1.01 -3.02
C ILE A 43 6.23 2.43 -2.44
N MET A 44 6.54 2.60 -1.15
CA MET A 44 6.61 3.92 -0.51
C MET A 44 7.94 4.64 -0.73
N VAL A 45 9.03 3.90 -0.82
CA VAL A 45 10.39 4.46 -0.96
C VAL A 45 10.66 4.80 -2.42
N MET A 46 10.05 4.08 -3.37
CA MET A 46 10.11 4.45 -4.76
C MET A 46 9.10 5.56 -5.03
N PRO A 47 9.56 6.76 -5.45
CA PRO A 47 8.65 7.82 -5.78
C PRO A 47 7.76 7.36 -6.92
N VAL A 48 6.45 7.36 -6.69
CA VAL A 48 5.48 7.27 -7.77
C VAL A 48 5.81 8.43 -8.73
N PRO A 49 5.95 8.22 -10.03
CA PRO A 49 6.20 9.33 -10.96
C PRO A 49 4.97 10.23 -11.04
N THR A 50 5.15 11.54 -10.87
CA THR A 50 4.17 12.55 -11.30
C THR A 50 4.48 12.93 -12.75
N ALA A 51 3.44 13.30 -13.52
CA ALA A 51 3.66 13.85 -14.84
C ALA A 51 4.51 15.14 -14.75
N GLU A 52 5.41 15.35 -15.72
CA GLU A 52 6.28 16.53 -15.74
C GLU A 52 5.46 17.82 -15.70
N GLY A 53 5.83 18.74 -14.80
CA GLY A 53 5.15 20.03 -14.62
C GLY A 53 3.85 19.99 -13.80
N MET A 54 3.38 18.81 -13.36
CA MET A 54 2.21 18.69 -12.49
C MET A 54 2.58 18.76 -11.01
N SER A 55 1.85 19.56 -10.23
CA SER A 55 2.02 19.60 -8.77
C SER A 55 1.59 18.26 -8.14
N GLU A 56 2.21 17.87 -7.03
CA GLU A 56 1.87 16.60 -6.36
C GLU A 56 0.40 16.59 -5.88
N LEU A 57 -0.10 17.73 -5.40
CA LEU A 57 -1.49 17.92 -5.01
C LEU A 57 -2.44 17.69 -6.20
N THR A 58 -2.15 18.30 -7.35
CA THR A 58 -2.92 18.08 -8.58
C THR A 58 -2.89 16.61 -9.00
N ALA A 59 -1.72 15.97 -8.94
CA ALA A 59 -1.58 14.55 -9.29
C ALA A 59 -2.43 13.64 -8.40
N VAL A 60 -2.47 13.91 -7.09
CA VAL A 60 -3.30 13.14 -6.15
C VAL A 60 -4.78 13.40 -6.36
N VAL A 61 -5.19 14.66 -6.57
CA VAL A 61 -6.59 14.98 -6.87
C VAL A 61 -7.05 14.26 -8.14
N GLU A 62 -6.21 14.22 -9.18
CA GLU A 62 -6.50 13.48 -10.41
C GLU A 62 -6.59 11.97 -10.17
N LEU A 63 -5.68 11.37 -9.38
CA LEU A 63 -5.77 9.96 -9.01
C LEU A 63 -7.06 9.63 -8.23
N LEU A 64 -7.47 10.52 -7.33
CA LEU A 64 -8.72 10.37 -6.58
C LEU A 64 -9.95 10.46 -7.50
N ARG A 65 -9.92 11.33 -8.51
CA ARG A 65 -10.99 11.53 -9.52
C ARG A 65 -11.09 10.37 -10.52
N TYR A 66 -9.96 9.77 -10.87
CA TYR A 66 -9.84 8.74 -11.91
C TYR A 66 -9.19 7.45 -11.38
N PRO A 67 -9.86 6.73 -10.45
CA PRO A 67 -9.34 5.50 -9.86
C PRO A 67 -9.05 4.39 -10.86
N ALA A 68 -9.61 4.43 -12.07
CA ALA A 68 -9.30 3.48 -13.15
C ALA A 68 -7.79 3.34 -13.43
N VAL A 69 -7.01 4.41 -13.24
CA VAL A 69 -5.55 4.40 -13.41
C VAL A 69 -4.88 3.37 -12.48
N LEU A 70 -5.46 3.12 -11.31
CA LEU A 70 -4.90 2.25 -10.27
C LEU A 70 -5.66 0.93 -10.13
N PHE A 71 -6.98 0.99 -10.11
CA PHE A 71 -7.87 -0.12 -9.79
C PHE A 71 -8.53 -0.77 -11.02
N GLY A 72 -8.21 -0.27 -12.22
CA GLY A 72 -8.82 -0.73 -13.46
C GLY A 72 -10.19 -0.12 -13.74
N VAL A 73 -10.62 -0.28 -14.98
CA VAL A 73 -11.85 0.30 -15.54
C VAL A 73 -13.07 -0.48 -15.06
N ALA A 74 -14.01 0.19 -14.39
CA ALA A 74 -15.32 -0.37 -14.01
C ALA A 74 -16.49 0.24 -14.80
N ARG A 75 -16.23 1.32 -15.55
CA ARG A 75 -17.21 2.05 -16.38
C ARG A 75 -16.57 2.44 -17.71
N PRO A 76 -17.35 2.74 -18.78
CA PRO A 76 -16.78 3.17 -20.05
C PRO A 76 -15.80 4.35 -19.90
N GLU A 77 -14.71 4.29 -20.65
CA GLU A 77 -13.64 5.30 -20.64
C GLU A 77 -14.20 6.71 -20.90
N GLY A 78 -13.68 7.72 -20.18
CA GLY A 78 -14.06 9.13 -20.38
C GLY A 78 -15.19 9.66 -19.50
N THR A 79 -15.69 8.87 -18.53
CA THR A 79 -16.62 9.36 -17.50
C THR A 79 -15.92 9.56 -16.16
N VAL A 80 -16.34 10.57 -15.38
CA VAL A 80 -15.83 10.78 -14.02
C VAL A 80 -16.10 9.53 -13.19
N ASP A 81 -15.03 8.97 -12.66
CA ASP A 81 -14.97 7.57 -12.22
C ASP A 81 -15.01 7.43 -10.68
N ALA A 82 -14.85 8.55 -9.99
CA ALA A 82 -15.14 8.74 -8.58
C ALA A 82 -16.14 9.87 -8.35
N ARG A 83 -16.99 9.74 -7.34
CA ARG A 83 -17.95 10.75 -6.92
C ARG A 83 -17.57 11.30 -5.55
N CYS A 84 -17.56 12.63 -5.44
CA CYS A 84 -17.59 13.30 -4.14
C CYS A 84 -19.00 13.25 -3.56
N GLN A 85 -19.15 12.67 -2.37
CA GLN A 85 -20.41 12.65 -1.65
C GLN A 85 -20.55 13.94 -0.82
N TYR A 86 -21.65 14.67 -1.01
CA TYR A 86 -21.99 15.87 -0.22
C TYR A 86 -20.97 17.02 -0.29
N THR A 87 -20.05 16.99 -1.27
CA THR A 87 -19.00 17.99 -1.43
C THR A 87 -18.61 18.17 -2.90
N SER A 88 -17.76 19.16 -3.19
CA SER A 88 -17.16 19.38 -4.51
C SER A 88 -15.67 19.01 -4.48
N TRP A 89 -15.11 18.71 -5.65
CA TRP A 89 -13.68 18.42 -5.77
C TRP A 89 -12.78 19.60 -5.36
N ASP A 90 -13.24 20.84 -5.51
CA ASP A 90 -12.50 22.02 -5.05
C ASP A 90 -12.35 22.03 -3.52
N ARG A 91 -13.35 21.50 -2.78
CA ARG A 91 -13.25 21.34 -1.33
C ARG A 91 -12.31 20.20 -0.94
N VAL A 92 -12.17 19.17 -1.78
CA VAL A 92 -11.21 18.08 -1.56
C VAL A 92 -9.77 18.58 -1.66
N ASP A 93 -9.48 19.45 -2.63
CA ASP A 93 -8.17 20.07 -2.79
C ASP A 93 -7.73 20.85 -1.53
N ASN A 94 -8.65 21.69 -1.02
CA ASN A 94 -8.45 22.39 0.24
C ASN A 94 -8.34 21.42 1.44
N ALA A 95 -9.15 20.37 1.48
CA ALA A 95 -9.08 19.38 2.56
C ALA A 95 -7.74 18.65 2.59
N LEU A 96 -7.18 18.25 1.44
CA LEU A 96 -5.85 17.66 1.35
C LEU A 96 -4.77 18.60 1.88
N SER A 97 -4.87 19.89 1.56
CA SER A 97 -3.96 20.92 2.11
C SER A 97 -4.08 21.08 3.64
N LEU A 98 -5.29 20.92 4.20
CA LEU A 98 -5.52 20.94 5.65
C LEU A 98 -5.02 19.67 6.35
N LEU A 99 -5.08 18.52 5.67
CA LEU A 99 -4.58 17.24 6.16
C LEU A 99 -3.05 17.26 6.34
N GLU A 100 -2.30 18.02 5.53
CA GLU A 100 -0.85 18.18 5.72
C GLU A 100 -0.49 18.75 7.09
N ARG A 101 -1.29 19.69 7.61
CA ARG A 101 -1.12 20.26 8.97
C ARG A 101 -1.30 19.23 10.07
N ARG A 102 -1.84 18.05 9.74
CA ARG A 102 -2.11 16.92 10.63
C ARG A 102 -1.27 15.69 10.26
N ASN A 103 -0.11 15.91 9.63
CA ASN A 103 0.87 14.89 9.23
C ASN A 103 0.37 13.88 8.18
N VAL A 104 -0.71 14.19 7.46
CA VAL A 104 -1.15 13.41 6.31
C VAL A 104 -0.76 14.19 5.06
N SER A 105 0.45 13.94 4.56
CA SER A 105 0.96 14.60 3.36
C SER A 105 0.26 14.10 2.10
N VAL A 106 0.27 14.91 1.06
CA VAL A 106 -0.21 14.50 -0.26
C VAL A 106 0.58 13.28 -0.79
N THR A 107 1.89 13.25 -0.55
CA THR A 107 2.75 12.10 -0.87
C THR A 107 2.28 10.83 -0.16
N TYR A 108 1.89 10.91 1.11
CA TYR A 108 1.33 9.78 1.86
C TYR A 108 0.05 9.27 1.20
N VAL A 109 -0.89 10.16 0.87
CA VAL A 109 -2.16 9.79 0.22
C VAL A 109 -1.89 9.06 -1.09
N ARG A 110 -0.95 9.57 -1.90
CA ARG A 110 -0.53 8.93 -3.14
C ARG A 110 0.00 7.52 -2.90
N HIS A 111 0.95 7.34 -2.00
CA HIS A 111 1.49 6.01 -1.69
C HIS A 111 0.39 5.07 -1.21
N LEU A 112 -0.51 5.54 -0.36
CA LEU A 112 -1.62 4.73 0.13
C LEU A 112 -2.53 4.24 -1.00
N LEU A 113 -2.85 5.08 -1.98
CA LEU A 113 -3.63 4.67 -3.16
C LEU A 113 -2.91 3.58 -3.97
N HIS A 114 -1.60 3.70 -4.17
CA HIS A 114 -0.80 2.68 -4.84
C HIS A 114 -0.69 1.37 -4.05
N LEU A 115 -0.54 1.46 -2.71
CA LEU A 115 -0.54 0.29 -1.83
C LEU A 115 -1.88 -0.43 -1.87
N ALA A 116 -2.99 0.30 -1.84
CA ALA A 116 -4.33 -0.26 -1.97
C ALA A 116 -4.54 -0.93 -3.34
N ALA A 117 -4.06 -0.32 -4.42
CA ALA A 117 -4.13 -0.91 -5.75
C ALA A 117 -3.31 -2.20 -5.86
N HIS A 118 -2.07 -2.19 -5.34
CA HIS A 118 -1.23 -3.39 -5.27
C HIS A 118 -1.87 -4.49 -4.43
N PHE A 119 -2.45 -4.12 -3.28
CA PHE A 119 -3.21 -5.03 -2.43
C PHE A 119 -4.36 -5.67 -3.19
N ALA A 120 -5.20 -4.86 -3.85
CA ALA A 120 -6.34 -5.32 -4.63
C ALA A 120 -5.91 -6.28 -5.73
N GLN A 121 -4.88 -5.91 -6.52
CA GLN A 121 -4.35 -6.75 -7.60
C GLN A 121 -3.84 -8.10 -7.09
N ARG A 122 -3.07 -8.11 -6.00
CA ARG A 122 -2.52 -9.34 -5.41
C ARG A 122 -3.61 -10.30 -4.93
N HIS A 123 -4.72 -9.77 -4.42
CA HIS A 123 -5.85 -10.55 -3.91
C HIS A 123 -6.97 -10.75 -4.93
N GLY A 124 -6.78 -10.32 -6.18
CA GLY A 124 -7.76 -10.45 -7.24
C GLY A 124 -9.03 -9.61 -7.05
N LEU A 125 -8.98 -8.58 -6.20
CA LEU A 125 -10.09 -7.65 -5.99
C LEU A 125 -10.21 -6.74 -7.20
N ARG A 126 -11.33 -6.86 -7.91
CA ARG A 126 -11.66 -6.01 -9.06
C ARG A 126 -12.62 -4.92 -8.64
N ARG A 127 -12.36 -3.71 -9.09
CA ARG A 127 -13.31 -2.61 -8.93
C ARG A 127 -14.53 -2.84 -9.82
N GLU A 128 -15.72 -2.73 -9.24
CA GLU A 128 -16.98 -2.95 -9.98
C GLU A 128 -17.90 -1.73 -10.00
N GLY A 129 -17.55 -0.65 -9.30
CA GLY A 129 -18.41 0.53 -9.24
C GLY A 129 -17.68 1.87 -9.18
N THR A 130 -18.47 2.94 -9.05
CA THR A 130 -17.98 4.31 -8.84
C THR A 130 -17.43 4.44 -7.44
N VAL A 131 -16.17 4.86 -7.35
CA VAL A 131 -15.53 5.14 -6.06
C VAL A 131 -16.21 6.32 -5.40
N THR A 132 -16.42 6.24 -4.09
CA THR A 132 -17.00 7.35 -3.32
C THR A 132 -15.95 8.00 -2.44
N LEU A 133 -15.86 9.32 -2.50
CA LEU A 133 -15.05 10.13 -1.60
C LEU A 133 -15.97 10.94 -0.71
N THR A 134 -15.84 10.78 0.60
CA THR A 134 -16.62 11.52 1.59
C THR A 134 -15.69 12.33 2.47
N LEU A 135 -15.99 13.64 2.56
CA LEU A 135 -15.31 14.58 3.44
C LEU A 135 -16.08 14.71 4.74
N PHE A 136 -15.41 14.51 5.87
CA PHE A 136 -15.98 14.72 7.20
C PHE A 136 -15.29 15.92 7.85
N GLU A 137 -16.09 16.86 8.33
CA GLU A 137 -15.65 18.04 9.06
C GLU A 137 -16.37 18.07 10.41
N HIS A 138 -15.64 17.91 11.51
CA HIS A 138 -16.21 17.95 12.86
C HIS A 138 -15.21 18.58 13.83
N GLU A 139 -15.63 19.59 14.60
CA GLU A 139 -14.79 20.25 15.62
C GLU A 139 -13.41 20.70 15.12
N GLY A 140 -13.35 21.19 13.87
CA GLY A 140 -12.09 21.61 13.23
C GLY A 140 -11.19 20.45 12.78
N ILE A 141 -11.65 19.21 12.89
CA ILE A 141 -11.04 18.00 12.34
C ILE A 141 -11.60 17.75 10.95
N THR A 142 -10.69 17.67 9.97
CA THR A 142 -11.00 17.26 8.59
C THR A 142 -10.49 15.85 8.38
N SER A 143 -11.34 14.96 7.88
CA SER A 143 -10.93 13.64 7.42
C SER A 143 -11.58 13.25 6.10
N ILE A 144 -10.90 12.39 5.35
CA ILE A 144 -11.38 11.88 4.06
C ILE A 144 -11.55 10.37 4.18
N ARG A 145 -12.69 9.87 3.69
CA ARG A 145 -12.91 8.45 3.43
C ARG A 145 -13.02 8.21 1.94
N TYR A 146 -12.28 7.22 1.45
CA TYR A 146 -12.23 6.81 0.06
C TYR A 146 -12.66 5.35 -0.07
N GLU A 147 -13.85 5.11 -0.61
CA GLU A 147 -14.50 3.81 -0.64
C GLU A 147 -14.51 3.23 -2.05
N VAL A 148 -13.77 2.13 -2.25
CA VAL A 148 -13.60 1.47 -3.54
C VAL A 148 -14.56 0.27 -3.65
N PRO A 149 -15.59 0.32 -4.52
CA PRO A 149 -16.51 -0.80 -4.69
C PRO A 149 -15.84 -1.95 -5.41
N VAL A 150 -15.95 -3.15 -4.85
CA VAL A 150 -15.35 -4.38 -5.36
C VAL A 150 -16.38 -5.50 -5.49
N GLY A 151 -16.11 -6.43 -6.41
CA GLY A 151 -16.99 -7.55 -6.75
C GLY A 151 -17.00 -8.71 -5.75
N VAL A 152 -17.24 -8.39 -4.48
CA VAL A 152 -17.35 -9.37 -3.39
C VAL A 152 -18.53 -9.04 -2.49
N SER A 153 -18.94 -9.98 -1.64
CA SER A 153 -19.99 -9.74 -0.65
C SER A 153 -19.58 -8.66 0.35
N ARG A 154 -20.56 -8.07 1.05
CA ARG A 154 -20.32 -7.08 2.09
C ARG A 154 -19.35 -7.58 3.17
N ASP A 155 -19.54 -8.81 3.63
CA ASP A 155 -18.70 -9.39 4.69
C ASP A 155 -17.27 -9.59 4.19
N ALA A 156 -17.10 -10.09 2.95
CA ALA A 156 -15.79 -10.23 2.34
C ALA A 156 -15.10 -8.86 2.13
N ALA A 157 -15.83 -7.82 1.72
CA ALA A 157 -15.27 -6.47 1.57
C ALA A 157 -14.77 -5.89 2.92
N LEU A 158 -15.51 -6.17 4.00
CA LEU A 158 -15.09 -5.80 5.36
C LEU A 158 -13.85 -6.56 5.80
N GLU A 159 -13.80 -7.87 5.54
CA GLU A 159 -12.61 -8.70 5.82
C GLU A 159 -11.39 -8.18 5.06
N TRP A 160 -11.52 -7.89 3.76
CA TRP A 160 -10.43 -7.34 2.96
C TRP A 160 -9.98 -5.95 3.40
N THR A 161 -10.92 -5.10 3.84
CA THR A 161 -10.59 -3.80 4.44
C THR A 161 -9.81 -3.98 5.74
N SER A 162 -10.24 -4.90 6.59
CA SER A 162 -9.56 -5.21 7.85
C SER A 162 -8.15 -5.76 7.62
N GLU A 163 -7.99 -6.69 6.68
CA GLU A 163 -6.68 -7.20 6.25
C GLU A 163 -5.77 -6.09 5.74
N PHE A 164 -6.29 -5.21 4.89
CA PHE A 164 -5.52 -4.07 4.36
C PHE A 164 -5.11 -3.11 5.48
N TRP A 165 -6.01 -2.74 6.39
CA TRP A 165 -5.69 -1.89 7.53
C TRP A 165 -4.71 -2.56 8.49
N GLY A 166 -4.79 -3.88 8.66
CA GLY A 166 -3.83 -4.67 9.42
C GLY A 166 -2.42 -4.58 8.84
N GLU A 167 -2.28 -4.60 7.51
CA GLU A 167 -0.98 -4.36 6.87
C GLU A 167 -0.45 -2.96 7.11
N LEU A 168 -1.30 -1.94 6.97
CA LEU A 168 -0.90 -0.55 7.21
C LEU A 168 -0.49 -0.33 8.67
N ALA A 169 -1.24 -0.90 9.62
CA ALA A 169 -0.94 -0.80 11.04
C ALA A 169 0.38 -1.50 11.38
N TYR A 170 0.68 -2.63 10.75
CA TYR A 170 1.94 -3.35 10.96
C TYR A 170 3.17 -2.52 10.59
N VAL A 171 3.04 -1.60 9.63
CA VAL A 171 4.13 -0.68 9.20
C VAL A 171 3.94 0.76 9.66
N ASP A 172 3.06 1.01 10.63
CA ASP A 172 2.77 2.34 11.21
C ASP A 172 2.33 3.40 10.17
N LEU A 173 1.54 2.97 9.18
CA LEU A 173 1.00 3.83 8.12
C LEU A 173 -0.50 4.08 8.23
N LEU A 174 -1.18 3.50 9.21
CA LEU A 174 -2.62 3.69 9.35
C LEU A 174 -2.91 5.09 9.90
N GLN A 175 -3.45 5.98 9.06
CA GLN A 175 -3.77 7.36 9.45
C GLN A 175 -5.30 7.55 9.54
N PRO A 176 -5.86 7.94 10.69
CA PRO A 176 -7.31 8.07 10.85
C PRO A 176 -7.91 9.24 10.05
N ASN A 177 -7.10 10.21 9.63
CA ASN A 177 -7.57 11.38 8.90
C ASN A 177 -7.72 11.12 7.38
N PHE A 178 -7.15 10.04 6.85
CA PHE A 178 -7.40 9.57 5.49
C PHE A 178 -7.55 8.05 5.49
N LEU A 179 -8.76 7.56 5.27
CA LEU A 179 -9.07 6.14 5.28
C LEU A 179 -9.49 5.68 3.89
N LEU A 180 -8.91 4.55 3.45
CA LEU A 180 -9.34 3.84 2.26
C LEU A 180 -9.98 2.51 2.67
N SER A 181 -11.16 2.21 2.13
CA SER A 181 -11.89 0.96 2.38
C SER A 181 -12.30 0.31 1.07
N PHE A 182 -12.28 -1.02 1.05
CA PHE A 182 -12.96 -1.81 0.03
C PHE A 182 -14.40 -2.02 0.48
N VAL A 183 -15.37 -1.73 -0.39
CA VAL A 183 -16.79 -1.89 -0.10
C VAL A 183 -17.43 -2.82 -1.12
N ALA A 184 -18.48 -3.55 -0.73
CA ALA A 184 -19.25 -4.29 -1.73
C ALA A 184 -19.92 -3.31 -2.68
N GLU A 185 -20.02 -3.66 -3.96
CA GLU A 185 -20.88 -2.91 -4.87
C GLU A 185 -22.32 -2.96 -4.34
N ALA A 186 -22.92 -1.78 -4.14
CA ALA A 186 -24.34 -1.71 -3.87
C ALA A 186 -25.06 -2.20 -5.13
N SER A 187 -25.65 -3.39 -5.06
CA SER A 187 -26.52 -3.92 -6.13
C SER A 187 -27.51 -2.83 -6.53
N ALA A 188 -27.34 -2.30 -7.74
CA ALA A 188 -28.17 -1.26 -8.33
C ALA A 188 -29.60 -1.75 -8.58
#